data_AF-A0A178BBU5-F1
#
_entry.id   AF-A0A178BBU5-F1
#
_cell.length_a   1.000
_cell.length_b   1.000
_cell.length_c   1.000
_cell.angle_alpha   90.00
_cell.angle_beta   90.00
_cell.angle_gamma   90.00
#
_symmetry.space_group_name_H-M   'P 1'
#
loop_
_entity.id
_entity.type
_entity.pdbx_description
1 polymer ?
#
loop_
_entity_poly.entity_id
_entity_poly.type
_entity_poly.pdbx_seq_one_letter_code
_entity_poly.pdbx_strand_id
1 'polypeptide(L)'
;MGFSDDYDASTRALAEPTVNIPRPHIGDVTYGGDGINNCVKDGDIALTFDDGPFNLTYHLLDVLASYGAKATFFITGNHLGKGQIDVEETGWPDAIRRMQRDGHQIAAHT
;
A
#
# COMPACT_ATOMS: atom_id res chain seq x y z
N MET A 1 -15.87 26.36 -7.16
CA MET A 1 -15.45 24.96 -7.03
C MET A 1 -14.07 24.87 -7.63
N GLY A 2 -13.04 24.99 -6.81
CA GLY A 2 -11.65 24.89 -7.28
C GLY A 2 -11.26 23.42 -7.23
N PHE A 3 -10.95 22.84 -8.39
CA PHE A 3 -10.15 21.63 -8.46
C PHE A 3 -8.75 22.03 -8.00
N SER A 4 -8.30 21.51 -6.86
CA SER A 4 -6.88 21.54 -6.47
C SER A 4 -6.23 20.36 -7.20
N ASP A 5 -5.24 20.71 -8.00
CA ASP A 5 -4.34 19.86 -8.76
C ASP A 5 -3.07 19.56 -7.97
N ASP A 6 -3.15 19.55 -6.63
CA ASP A 6 -2.04 19.28 -5.72
C ASP A 6 -1.62 17.80 -5.77
N TYR A 7 -1.02 17.41 -6.90
CA TYR A 7 -0.24 16.21 -7.05
C TYR A 7 1.14 16.49 -6.43
N ASP A 8 1.21 16.48 -5.10
CA ASP A 8 2.44 16.70 -4.31
C ASP A 8 3.47 15.57 -4.44
N ALA A 9 3.36 14.70 -5.46
CA ALA A 9 4.32 13.61 -5.70
C ALA A 9 5.76 14.08 -5.98
N SER A 10 5.99 15.39 -6.08
CA SER A 10 7.33 16.00 -6.13
C SER A 10 8.12 15.84 -4.83
N THR A 11 7.46 15.70 -3.67
CA THR A 11 8.13 15.46 -2.39
C THR A 11 8.18 13.96 -2.12
N ARG A 12 9.36 13.39 -2.31
CA ARG A 12 9.67 11.98 -2.01
C ARG A 12 9.67 11.73 -0.52
N ALA A 13 9.54 10.48 -0.11
CA ALA A 13 9.81 10.05 1.27
C ALA A 13 11.15 10.61 1.78
N LEU A 14 11.24 10.90 3.08
CA LEU A 14 12.44 11.38 3.75
C LEU A 14 13.55 10.31 3.80
N ALA A 15 13.17 9.04 3.81
CA ALA A 15 14.08 7.90 3.86
C ALA A 15 14.92 7.76 2.57
N GLU A 16 16.10 7.15 2.73
CA GLU A 16 17.00 6.83 1.61
C GLU A 16 16.28 6.01 0.53
N PRO A 17 16.51 6.32 -0.75
CA PRO A 17 15.86 5.62 -1.85
C PRO A 17 16.28 4.15 -1.90
N THR A 18 15.31 3.26 -2.12
CA THR A 18 15.53 1.81 -2.19
C THR A 18 16.09 1.33 -3.53
N VAL A 19 16.54 2.26 -4.39
CA VAL A 19 16.97 1.97 -5.78
C VAL A 19 18.11 0.96 -5.85
N ASN A 20 18.97 0.93 -4.83
CA ASN A 20 20.11 0.02 -4.74
C ASN A 20 19.86 -1.20 -3.85
N ILE A 21 18.64 -1.35 -3.31
CA ILE A 21 18.28 -2.53 -2.52
C ILE A 21 18.00 -3.69 -3.48
N PRO A 22 18.72 -4.83 -3.38
CA PRO A 22 18.48 -5.98 -4.25
C PRO A 22 17.05 -6.50 -4.10
N ARG A 23 16.35 -6.68 -5.22
CA ARG A 23 15.03 -7.31 -5.31
C ARG A 23 15.17 -8.63 -6.09
N PRO A 24 15.65 -9.71 -5.45
CA PRO A 24 15.77 -11.00 -6.12
C PRO A 24 14.39 -11.49 -6.55
N HIS A 25 14.33 -12.21 -7.65
CA HIS A 25 13.11 -12.89 -8.07
C HIS A 25 12.82 -14.01 -7.07
N ILE A 26 11.66 -13.94 -6.41
CA ILE A 26 11.21 -14.92 -5.41
C ILE A 26 9.93 -15.58 -5.93
N GLY A 27 9.96 -16.91 -6.00
CA GLY A 27 8.84 -17.73 -6.45
C GLY A 27 8.65 -17.73 -7.97
N ASP A 28 7.60 -18.42 -8.43
CA ASP A 28 7.38 -18.68 -9.86
C ASP A 28 6.46 -17.64 -10.54
N VAL A 29 6.25 -16.48 -9.89
CA VAL A 29 5.40 -15.41 -10.41
C VAL A 29 6.18 -14.58 -11.42
N THR A 30 5.63 -14.37 -12.62
CA THR A 30 6.28 -13.58 -13.69
C THR A 30 6.34 -12.10 -13.35
N TYR A 31 7.47 -11.46 -13.64
CA TYR A 31 7.67 -10.02 -13.44
C TYR A 31 7.61 -9.30 -14.80
N GLY A 32 7.00 -8.11 -14.84
CA GLY A 32 7.03 -7.24 -16.04
C GLY A 32 6.21 -7.69 -17.24
N GLY A 33 5.16 -8.51 -17.05
CA GLY A 33 4.20 -8.91 -18.08
C GLY A 33 2.91 -8.05 -18.09
N ASP A 34 1.85 -8.56 -18.71
CA ASP A 34 0.53 -7.89 -18.88
C ASP A 34 -0.30 -7.71 -17.59
N GLY A 35 0.33 -7.91 -16.42
CA GLY A 35 -0.32 -7.88 -15.11
C GLY A 35 -0.85 -9.24 -14.65
N ILE A 36 -1.13 -9.34 -13.35
CA ILE A 36 -1.71 -10.52 -12.70
C ILE A 36 -3.13 -10.17 -12.31
N ASN A 37 -4.10 -10.76 -12.99
CA ASN A 37 -5.51 -10.39 -12.88
C ASN A 37 -6.39 -11.48 -12.23
N ASN A 38 -5.84 -12.66 -11.96
CA ASN A 38 -6.57 -13.79 -11.41
C ASN A 38 -5.78 -14.45 -10.27
N CYS A 39 -6.52 -14.95 -9.27
CA CYS A 39 -5.97 -15.90 -8.30
C CYS A 39 -5.61 -17.21 -8.99
N VAL A 40 -4.60 -17.92 -8.48
CA VAL A 40 -4.20 -19.24 -9.00
C VAL A 40 -5.15 -20.34 -8.54
N LYS A 41 -5.73 -20.20 -7.34
CA LYS A 41 -6.61 -21.19 -6.73
C LYS A 41 -8.06 -20.78 -6.89
N ASP A 42 -8.86 -21.70 -7.42
CA ASP A 42 -10.29 -21.48 -7.64
C ASP A 42 -11.02 -21.18 -6.32
N GLY A 43 -11.92 -20.20 -6.38
CA GLY A 43 -12.71 -19.74 -5.23
C GLY A 43 -11.99 -18.77 -4.30
N ASP A 44 -10.68 -18.54 -4.47
CA ASP A 44 -9.98 -17.50 -3.73
C ASP A 44 -10.33 -16.10 -4.26
N ILE A 45 -10.52 -15.16 -3.34
CA ILE A 45 -10.71 -13.74 -3.64
C ILE A 45 -9.59 -12.97 -2.97
N ALA A 46 -8.92 -12.10 -3.73
CA ALA A 46 -7.94 -11.16 -3.21
C ALA A 46 -8.59 -9.77 -3.07
N LEU A 47 -8.75 -9.30 -1.83
CA LEU A 47 -9.14 -7.91 -1.59
C LEU A 47 -7.90 -7.01 -1.68
N THR A 48 -7.98 -5.99 -2.53
CA THR A 48 -6.90 -5.02 -2.73
C THR A 48 -7.41 -3.61 -2.50
N PHE A 49 -6.58 -2.77 -1.90
CA PHE A 49 -6.88 -1.36 -1.65
C PHE A 49 -5.70 -0.49 -2.07
N ASP A 50 -5.97 0.52 -2.90
CA ASP A 50 -4.96 1.37 -3.51
C ASP A 50 -4.93 2.75 -2.81
N ASP A 51 -3.90 3.53 -3.11
CA ASP A 51 -3.70 4.95 -2.70
C ASP A 51 -3.57 5.25 -1.20
N GLY A 52 -3.84 4.27 -0.33
CA GLY A 52 -3.75 4.39 1.11
C GLY A 52 -2.31 4.53 1.64
N PRO A 53 -2.14 4.66 2.96
CA PRO A 53 -3.16 4.87 3.99
C PRO A 53 -3.81 6.25 3.88
N PHE A 54 -5.02 6.39 4.42
CA PHE A 54 -5.71 7.66 4.57
C PHE A 54 -6.72 7.58 5.74
N ASN A 55 -7.64 8.54 5.81
CA ASN A 55 -8.59 8.70 6.92
C ASN A 55 -9.40 7.43 7.32
N LEU A 56 -9.76 6.56 6.36
CA LEU A 56 -10.56 5.37 6.64
C LEU A 56 -9.73 4.10 6.86
N THR A 57 -8.41 4.15 6.75
CA THR A 57 -7.57 2.94 6.76
C THR A 57 -7.64 2.18 8.08
N TYR A 58 -7.64 2.87 9.22
CA TYR A 58 -7.76 2.21 10.53
C TYR A 58 -9.10 1.49 10.69
N HIS A 59 -10.19 2.14 10.28
CA HIS A 59 -11.51 1.53 10.33
C HIS A 59 -11.59 0.30 9.42
N LEU A 60 -11.04 0.39 8.21
CA LEU A 60 -10.96 -0.74 7.30
C LEU A 60 -10.17 -1.91 7.91
N LEU A 61 -9.04 -1.64 8.55
CA LEU A 61 -8.24 -2.66 9.23
C LEU A 61 -9.01 -3.31 10.39
N ASP A 62 -9.82 -2.55 11.13
CA ASP A 62 -10.69 -3.10 12.18
C ASP A 62 -11.77 -4.02 11.59
N VAL A 63 -12.38 -3.63 10.47
CA VAL A 63 -13.36 -4.45 9.76
C VAL A 63 -12.70 -5.75 9.28
N LEU A 64 -11.55 -5.68 8.61
CA LEU A 64 -10.83 -6.87 8.14
C LEU A 64 -10.48 -7.81 9.30
N ALA A 65 -10.01 -7.26 10.42
CA ALA A 65 -9.71 -8.02 11.63
C ALA A 65 -10.96 -8.70 12.21
N SER A 66 -12.12 -8.03 12.20
CA SER A 66 -13.38 -8.59 12.72
C SER A 66 -13.87 -9.82 11.94
N TYR A 67 -13.52 -9.91 10.65
CA TYR A 67 -13.81 -11.06 9.80
C TYR A 67 -12.64 -12.06 9.70
N GLY A 68 -11.51 -11.81 10.38
CA GLY A 68 -10.30 -12.62 10.20
C GLY A 68 -9.71 -12.56 8.78
N ALA A 69 -10.10 -11.57 7.98
CA ALA A 69 -9.73 -11.45 6.58
C ALA A 69 -8.35 -10.82 6.40
N LYS A 70 -7.63 -11.26 5.37
CA LYS A 70 -6.38 -10.65 4.90
C LYS A 70 -6.63 -9.90 3.60
N ALA A 71 -5.77 -8.93 3.31
CA ALA A 71 -5.88 -8.05 2.16
C ALA A 71 -4.49 -7.61 1.70
N THR A 72 -4.43 -7.03 0.51
CA THR A 72 -3.23 -6.37 -0.01
C THR A 72 -3.46 -4.87 -0.09
N PHE A 73 -2.51 -4.07 0.40
CA PHE A 73 -2.54 -2.62 0.32
C PHE A 73 -1.46 -2.12 -0.63
N PHE A 74 -1.86 -1.46 -1.71
CA PHE A 74 -0.96 -0.78 -2.64
C PHE A 74 -0.80 0.67 -2.18
N ILE A 75 0.36 0.98 -1.60
CA ILE A 75 0.64 2.22 -0.87
C ILE A 75 1.33 3.25 -1.77
N THR A 76 0.82 4.48 -1.77
CA THR A 76 1.49 5.64 -2.37
C THR A 76 2.37 6.37 -1.35
N GLY A 77 3.51 6.89 -1.83
CA GLY A 77 4.49 7.58 -0.97
C GLY A 77 4.06 8.99 -0.54
N ASN A 78 3.52 9.79 -1.45
CA ASN A 78 2.88 11.07 -1.13
C ASN A 78 1.83 11.36 -2.21
N HIS A 79 0.55 11.33 -1.83
CA HIS A 79 -0.57 11.49 -2.76
C HIS A 79 -1.80 12.03 -2.01
N LEU A 80 -2.74 12.67 -2.71
CA LEU A 80 -3.97 13.25 -2.14
C LEU A 80 -3.73 14.28 -1.02
N GLY A 81 -2.60 14.99 -1.03
CA GLY A 81 -2.26 15.98 0.00
C GLY A 81 -2.11 15.38 1.41
N LYS A 82 -1.92 14.06 1.54
CA LYS A 82 -1.78 13.38 2.85
C LYS A 82 -0.41 13.55 3.51
N GLY A 83 0.55 14.14 2.79
CA GLY A 83 1.94 14.24 3.19
C GLY A 83 2.74 12.97 2.92
N GLN A 84 4.03 13.03 3.26
CA GLN A 84 4.98 11.93 3.07
C GLN A 84 4.64 10.74 3.97
N ILE A 85 4.73 9.53 3.41
CA ILE A 85 4.31 8.29 4.05
C ILE A 85 5.15 7.89 5.27
N ASP A 86 6.37 8.40 5.37
CA ASP A 86 7.36 8.05 6.39
C ASP A 86 7.50 9.11 7.50
N VAL A 87 6.64 10.14 7.50
CA VAL A 87 6.56 11.13 8.58
C VAL A 87 5.70 10.56 9.71
N GLU A 88 6.32 10.29 10.86
CA GLU A 88 5.69 9.64 12.01
C GLU A 88 4.46 10.41 12.55
N GLU A 89 4.50 11.75 12.51
CA GLU A 89 3.42 12.61 12.99
C GLU A 89 2.11 12.46 12.19
N THR A 90 2.18 11.93 10.96
CA THR A 90 0.99 11.66 10.14
C THR A 90 0.22 10.43 10.61
N GLY A 91 0.85 9.53 11.36
CA GLY A 91 0.30 8.22 11.72
C GLY A 91 0.28 7.20 10.57
N TRP A 92 0.71 7.55 9.35
CA TRP A 92 0.78 6.60 8.24
C TRP A 92 1.79 5.46 8.46
N PRO A 93 2.99 5.71 9.02
CA PRO A 93 3.91 4.62 9.36
C PRO A 93 3.29 3.60 10.32
N ASP A 94 2.51 4.05 11.31
CA ASP A 94 1.82 3.17 12.24
C ASP A 94 0.73 2.33 11.56
N ALA A 95 -0.01 2.90 10.62
CA ALA A 95 -0.98 2.16 9.82
C ALA A 95 -0.31 1.05 9.01
N ILE A 96 0.85 1.34 8.38
CA ILE A 96 1.63 0.37 7.61
C ILE A 96 2.20 -0.74 8.51
N ARG A 97 2.78 -0.36 9.66
CA ARG A 97 3.26 -1.34 10.67
C ARG A 97 2.13 -2.24 11.15
N ARG A 98 0.93 -1.68 11.34
CA ARG A 98 -0.27 -2.45 11.65
C ARG A 98 -0.64 -3.42 10.52
N MET A 99 -0.66 -2.98 9.26
CA MET A 99 -0.93 -3.86 8.11
C MET A 99 -0.03 -5.10 8.14
N GLN A 100 1.28 -4.89 8.33
CA GLN A 100 2.25 -5.98 8.42
C GLN A 100 1.98 -6.90 9.62
N ARG A 101 1.83 -6.32 10.81
CA ARG A 101 1.59 -7.07 12.06
C ARG A 101 0.30 -7.90 11.98
N ASP A 102 -0.74 -7.35 11.39
CA ASP A 102 -2.03 -7.99 11.25
C ASP A 102 -2.05 -8.99 10.07
N GLY A 103 -0.93 -9.17 9.35
CA GLY A 103 -0.72 -10.21 8.33
C GLY A 103 -1.24 -9.85 6.93
N HIS A 104 -1.42 -8.56 6.64
CA HIS A 104 -1.74 -8.08 5.31
C HIS A 104 -0.48 -7.97 4.45
N GLN A 105 -0.65 -8.05 3.13
CA GLN A 105 0.44 -7.77 2.19
C GLN A 105 0.51 -6.27 1.93
N ILE A 106 1.73 -5.72 1.86
CA ILE A 106 1.99 -4.32 1.55
C ILE A 106 2.78 -4.28 0.24
N ALA A 107 2.32 -3.46 -0.70
CA ALA A 107 2.90 -3.30 -2.01
C ALA A 107 3.04 -1.81 -2.36
N ALA A 108 3.91 -1.49 -3.31
CA ALA A 108 4.10 -0.12 -3.78
C ALA A 108 3.04 0.24 -4.83
N HIS A 109 2.60 1.50 -4.84
CA HIS A 109 1.70 2.06 -5.85
C HIS A 109 2.25 3.31 -6.56
N THR A 110 3.56 3.55 -6.48
CA THR A 110 4.44 4.37 -7.35
C THR A 110 5.84 4.42 -6.75
#